data_AF-A0A5B8BVS6-F1
#
_entry.id   AF-A0A5B8BVS6-F1
#
_cell.length_a   1.000
_cell.length_b   1.000
_cell.length_c   1.000
_cell.angle_alpha   90.00
_cell.angle_beta   90.00
_cell.angle_gamma   90.00
#
_symmetry.space_group_name_H-M   'P 1'
#
loop_
_entity.id
_entity.type
_entity.pdbx_description
1 polymer ?
#
loop_
_entity_poly.entity_id
_entity_poly.type
_entity_poly.pdbx_seq_one_letter_code
_entity_poly.pdbx_strand_id
1 'polypeptide(L)'
;MFTPIVPTGGLLGWQFLQRTQESQQQTLANSASVQSDMEVFEERIANVETAEDLVNDFRLLRVALGAFGLSDDIGNKYFIQKVLEEGTSDPAALANRLSDTRYLNLAEAFGFGAYGTPNNGFAAVEAQIRAGTDTLPPNQRQEAGDQAMQLVDRLKALSDEMSRAPGSDGVAALRDEVDALWPEVMGNRRMREAMLSAFNVAEGFDALDQGVQVEVMRQQVFGLFEDRPTEQLTGFIDRIKQNYTSRQFEVAVGEQASELRIALNLERELPAIAADPDDSNDTSWLKIMGSAALREVFDKAFGLPAAFAALDLDRQLETYKARATSLFGSDEVSQFADPEQRENLIRRYLVQTELSGEASGATSTNAALTILSGVNSNNLFSLLT
;
A
#
# COMPACT_ATOMS: atom_id res chain seq x y z
N MET A 1 17.08 -11.33 -13.42
CA MET A 1 15.63 -11.35 -13.21
C MET A 1 15.37 -12.34 -12.08
N PHE A 2 14.57 -11.98 -11.09
CA PHE A 2 14.18 -12.91 -10.03
C PHE A 2 13.23 -13.96 -10.60
N THR A 3 13.31 -15.19 -10.10
CA THR A 3 12.40 -16.28 -10.47
C THR A 3 12.02 -17.00 -9.18
N PRO A 4 10.74 -17.00 -8.79
CA PRO A 4 10.33 -17.71 -7.58
C PRO A 4 10.49 -19.22 -7.79
N ILE A 5 10.59 -19.95 -6.69
CA ILE A 5 10.62 -21.40 -6.67
C ILE A 5 9.19 -21.84 -6.34
N VAL A 6 8.50 -22.36 -7.35
CA VAL A 6 7.18 -22.97 -7.24
C VAL A 6 7.26 -24.37 -7.88
N PRO A 7 7.48 -25.44 -7.09
CA PRO A 7 7.75 -26.77 -7.64
C PRO A 7 6.60 -27.36 -8.48
N THR A 8 5.37 -26.96 -8.17
CA THR A 8 4.13 -27.36 -8.83
C THR A 8 3.08 -26.28 -8.59
N GLY A 9 2.08 -26.16 -9.46
CA GLY A 9 0.87 -25.39 -9.16
C GLY A 9 -0.04 -26.11 -8.17
N GLY A 10 -1.28 -25.60 -8.05
CA GLY A 10 -2.31 -26.20 -7.20
C GLY A 10 -1.99 -26.20 -5.68
N LEU A 11 -2.62 -27.12 -4.94
CA LEU A 11 -2.58 -27.10 -3.46
C LEU A 11 -1.18 -27.36 -2.89
N LEU A 12 -0.42 -28.27 -3.50
CA LEU A 12 0.95 -28.56 -3.07
C LEU A 12 1.90 -27.37 -3.33
N GLY A 13 1.69 -26.67 -4.44
CA GLY A 13 2.38 -25.43 -4.77
C GLY A 13 2.14 -24.37 -3.73
N TRP A 14 0.87 -24.18 -3.36
CA TRP A 14 0.44 -23.25 -2.33
C TRP A 14 1.08 -23.52 -0.97
N GLN A 15 1.04 -24.77 -0.48
CA GLN A 15 1.67 -25.13 0.80
C GLN A 15 3.18 -24.92 0.81
N PHE A 16 3.85 -25.19 -0.32
CA PHE A 16 5.27 -24.89 -0.46
C PHE A 16 5.52 -23.37 -0.43
N LEU A 17 4.69 -22.62 -1.15
CA LEU A 17 4.78 -21.17 -1.24
C LEU A 17 4.59 -20.53 0.12
N GLN A 18 3.55 -20.87 0.89
CA GLN A 18 3.30 -20.34 2.23
C GLN A 18 4.51 -20.51 3.17
N ARG A 19 5.24 -21.62 3.06
CA ARG A 19 6.43 -21.90 3.88
C ARG A 19 7.69 -21.17 3.43
N THR A 20 7.75 -20.73 2.17
CA THR A 20 8.97 -20.19 1.56
C THR A 20 8.83 -18.73 1.13
N GLN A 21 7.60 -18.20 1.10
CA GLN A 21 7.24 -16.89 0.57
C GLN A 21 8.09 -15.79 1.18
N GLU A 22 8.21 -15.73 2.51
CA GLU A 22 8.97 -14.69 3.20
C GLU A 22 10.44 -14.65 2.74
N SER A 23 11.11 -15.81 2.70
CA SER A 23 12.50 -15.93 2.25
C SER A 23 12.66 -15.56 0.77
N GLN A 24 11.70 -15.97 -0.07
CA GLN A 24 11.71 -15.65 -1.49
C GLN A 24 11.44 -14.16 -1.76
N GLN A 25 10.52 -13.55 -1.01
CA GLN A 25 10.25 -12.11 -1.05
C GLN A 25 11.48 -11.30 -0.61
N GLN A 26 12.18 -11.73 0.44
CA GLN A 26 13.43 -11.10 0.85
C GLN A 26 14.51 -11.20 -0.24
N THR A 27 14.58 -12.34 -0.93
CA THR A 27 15.49 -12.51 -2.08
C THR A 27 15.13 -11.56 -3.22
N LEU A 28 13.84 -11.42 -3.55
CA LEU A 28 13.36 -10.47 -4.56
C LEU A 28 13.65 -9.01 -4.16
N ALA A 29 13.39 -8.63 -2.90
CA ALA A 29 13.66 -7.29 -2.38
C ALA A 29 15.14 -6.89 -2.55
N ASN A 30 16.04 -7.87 -2.42
CA ASN A 30 17.48 -7.70 -2.60
C ASN A 30 17.96 -7.84 -4.05
N SER A 31 17.06 -8.06 -5.00
CA SER A 31 17.43 -8.16 -6.41
C SER A 31 17.81 -6.80 -6.99
N ALA A 32 18.81 -6.77 -7.88
CA ALA A 32 19.29 -5.54 -8.49
C ALA A 32 18.19 -4.75 -9.23
N SER A 33 17.19 -5.43 -9.80
CA SER A 33 16.05 -4.77 -10.45
C SER A 33 15.17 -4.02 -9.46
N VAL A 34 14.79 -4.67 -8.35
CA VAL A 34 13.97 -4.02 -7.32
C VAL A 34 14.75 -2.91 -6.63
N GLN A 35 16.03 -3.13 -6.30
CA GLN A 35 16.87 -2.08 -5.70
C GLN A 35 17.01 -0.86 -6.62
N SER A 36 17.27 -1.06 -7.92
CA SER A 36 17.39 0.05 -8.86
C SER A 36 16.07 0.80 -9.07
N ASP A 37 14.94 0.09 -9.10
CA ASP A 37 13.63 0.71 -9.20
C ASP A 37 13.32 1.55 -7.95
N MET A 38 13.75 1.10 -6.78
CA MET A 38 13.49 1.80 -5.52
C MET A 38 14.43 2.97 -5.28
N GLU A 39 15.71 2.84 -5.61
CA GLU A 39 16.64 3.96 -5.62
C GLU A 39 16.11 5.10 -6.50
N VAL A 40 15.60 4.77 -7.69
CA VAL A 40 15.06 5.76 -8.62
C VAL A 40 13.73 6.34 -8.15
N PHE A 41 12.90 5.53 -7.50
CA PHE A 41 11.67 6.04 -6.89
C PHE A 41 12.00 7.04 -5.78
N GLU A 42 12.86 6.66 -4.84
CA GLU A 42 13.32 7.48 -3.71
C GLU A 42 13.95 8.81 -4.18
N GLU A 43 14.82 8.76 -5.18
CA GLU A 43 15.49 9.95 -5.73
C GLU A 43 14.49 10.93 -6.38
N ARG A 44 13.52 10.41 -7.13
CA ARG A 44 12.69 11.25 -8.01
C ARG A 44 11.40 11.72 -7.36
N ILE A 45 10.82 10.90 -6.48
CA ILE A 45 9.53 11.20 -5.86
C ILE A 45 9.59 12.49 -5.04
N ALA A 46 10.77 12.81 -4.47
CA ALA A 46 11.04 14.03 -3.74
C ALA A 46 10.68 15.33 -4.49
N ASN A 47 10.79 15.32 -5.81
CA ASN A 47 10.57 16.49 -6.67
C ASN A 47 9.17 16.49 -7.31
N VAL A 48 8.32 15.53 -6.99
CA VAL A 48 6.96 15.44 -7.52
C VAL A 48 6.04 16.27 -6.66
N GLU A 49 5.48 17.33 -7.24
CA GLU A 49 4.53 18.24 -6.59
C GLU A 49 3.10 18.03 -7.11
N THR A 50 2.97 17.56 -8.36
CA THR A 50 1.69 17.38 -9.03
C THR A 50 1.51 15.97 -9.57
N ALA A 51 0.26 15.59 -9.83
CA ALA A 51 -0.07 14.35 -10.53
C ALA A 51 0.56 14.30 -11.93
N GLU A 52 0.66 15.46 -12.60
CA GLU A 52 1.33 15.60 -13.89
C GLU A 52 2.82 15.20 -13.81
N ASP A 53 3.54 15.66 -12.78
CA ASP A 53 4.95 15.31 -12.57
C ASP A 53 5.13 13.79 -12.43
N LEU A 54 4.24 13.14 -11.68
CA LEU A 54 4.25 11.69 -11.47
C LEU A 54 4.03 10.93 -12.79
N VAL A 55 3.01 11.28 -13.57
CA VAL A 55 2.67 10.52 -14.80
C VAL A 55 3.65 10.78 -15.95
N ASN A 56 4.36 11.91 -15.92
CA ASN A 56 5.36 12.25 -16.92
C ASN A 56 6.68 11.50 -16.72
N ASP A 57 7.03 11.10 -15.50
CA ASP A 57 8.17 10.21 -15.25
C ASP A 57 7.77 8.73 -15.38
N PHE A 58 8.12 8.11 -16.51
CA PHE A 58 7.77 6.71 -16.76
C PHE A 58 8.33 5.73 -15.71
N ARG A 59 9.55 5.96 -15.21
CA ARG A 59 10.16 5.03 -14.23
C ARG A 59 9.46 5.12 -12.90
N LEU A 60 9.10 6.34 -12.49
CA LEU A 60 8.36 6.60 -11.26
C LEU A 60 6.93 6.07 -11.36
N LEU A 61 6.23 6.38 -12.45
CA LEU A 61 4.86 5.91 -12.69
C LEU A 61 4.80 4.38 -12.70
N ARG A 62 5.78 3.69 -13.30
CA ARG A 62 5.84 2.23 -13.30
C ARG A 62 5.94 1.65 -11.88
N VAL A 63 6.74 2.26 -11.01
CA VAL A 63 6.86 1.82 -9.62
C VAL A 63 5.56 2.12 -8.85
N ALA A 64 5.03 3.33 -9.00
CA ALA A 64 3.77 3.74 -8.38
C ALA A 64 2.64 2.76 -8.76
N LEU A 65 2.32 2.64 -10.05
CA LEU A 65 1.28 1.70 -10.52
C LEU A 65 1.58 0.26 -10.13
N GLY A 66 2.85 -0.15 -10.20
CA GLY A 66 3.29 -1.48 -9.78
C GLY A 66 2.97 -1.78 -8.32
N ALA A 67 3.16 -0.81 -7.41
CA ALA A 67 2.83 -0.96 -5.99
C ALA A 67 1.33 -1.17 -5.76
N PHE A 68 0.47 -0.51 -6.54
CA PHE A 68 -0.98 -0.66 -6.44
C PHE A 68 -1.56 -1.79 -7.30
N GLY A 69 -0.71 -2.48 -8.08
CA GLY A 69 -1.12 -3.55 -8.99
C GLY A 69 -1.83 -3.05 -10.25
N LEU A 70 -1.55 -1.83 -10.68
CA LEU A 70 -2.12 -1.14 -11.85
C LEU A 70 -1.14 -1.10 -13.03
N SER A 71 -0.18 -2.03 -13.08
CA SER A 71 0.89 -2.05 -14.09
C SER A 71 0.38 -2.06 -15.54
N ASP A 72 -0.76 -2.70 -15.79
CA ASP A 72 -1.35 -2.81 -17.12
C ASP A 72 -1.84 -1.45 -17.66
N ASP A 73 -2.08 -0.49 -16.77
CA ASP A 73 -2.53 0.87 -17.10
C ASP A 73 -1.39 1.85 -17.33
N ILE A 74 -0.13 1.39 -17.40
CA ILE A 74 1.03 2.28 -17.61
C ILE A 74 0.90 3.18 -18.87
N GLY A 75 0.13 2.74 -19.88
CA GLY A 75 -0.19 3.52 -21.07
C GLY A 75 -1.33 4.54 -20.91
N ASN A 76 -2.16 4.42 -19.87
CA ASN A 76 -3.38 5.20 -19.64
C ASN A 76 -3.10 6.50 -18.84
N LYS A 77 -2.02 7.21 -19.20
CA LYS A 77 -1.49 8.36 -18.43
C LYS A 77 -2.52 9.43 -18.11
N TYR A 78 -3.32 9.84 -19.08
CA TYR A 78 -4.35 10.89 -18.88
C TYR A 78 -5.40 10.46 -17.86
N PHE A 79 -5.83 9.19 -17.91
CA PHE A 79 -6.79 8.65 -16.98
C PHE A 79 -6.20 8.60 -15.56
N ILE A 80 -4.98 8.09 -15.41
CA ILE A 80 -4.28 8.05 -14.12
C ILE A 80 -4.06 9.44 -13.55
N GLN A 81 -3.60 10.38 -14.38
CA GLN A 81 -3.44 11.78 -13.99
C GLN A 81 -4.75 12.34 -13.45
N LYS A 82 -5.85 12.15 -14.17
CA LYS A 82 -7.17 12.62 -13.74
C LYS A 82 -7.65 12.00 -12.43
N VAL A 83 -7.44 10.69 -12.25
CA VAL A 83 -7.73 9.99 -10.99
C VAL A 83 -6.98 10.62 -9.81
N LEU A 84 -5.69 10.91 -10.00
CA LEU A 84 -4.84 11.51 -8.98
C LEU A 84 -5.18 12.99 -8.72
N GLU A 85 -5.45 13.77 -9.76
CA GLU A 85 -5.77 15.21 -9.66
C GLU A 85 -7.10 15.47 -8.96
N GLU A 86 -8.14 14.67 -9.28
CA GLU A 86 -9.44 14.79 -8.60
C GLU A 86 -9.36 14.30 -7.15
N GLY A 87 -8.37 13.47 -6.81
CA GLY A 87 -8.13 12.96 -5.46
C GLY A 87 -9.32 12.16 -4.93
N THR A 88 -9.51 12.21 -3.61
CA THR A 88 -10.55 11.43 -2.91
C THR A 88 -11.44 12.27 -1.99
N SER A 89 -11.12 13.55 -1.80
CA SER A 89 -11.85 14.42 -0.88
C SER A 89 -13.25 14.78 -1.37
N ASP A 90 -13.46 14.93 -2.68
CA ASP A 90 -14.80 15.13 -3.26
C ASP A 90 -15.51 13.77 -3.40
N PRO A 91 -16.70 13.55 -2.80
CA PRO A 91 -17.48 12.33 -3.02
C PRO A 91 -17.80 12.06 -4.50
N ALA A 92 -17.76 13.09 -5.36
CA ALA A 92 -17.95 12.99 -6.79
C ALA A 92 -16.65 12.72 -7.58
N ALA A 93 -15.49 12.70 -6.94
CA ALA A 93 -14.20 12.45 -7.58
C ALA A 93 -14.20 11.10 -8.31
N LEU A 94 -13.46 11.04 -9.41
CA LEU A 94 -13.35 9.87 -10.26
C LEU A 94 -12.92 8.64 -9.45
N ALA A 95 -11.90 8.76 -8.60
CA ALA A 95 -11.39 7.67 -7.77
C ALA A 95 -12.49 7.01 -6.90
N ASN A 96 -13.39 7.82 -6.33
CA ASN A 96 -14.51 7.37 -5.48
C ASN A 96 -15.64 6.68 -6.27
N ARG A 97 -15.65 6.81 -7.60
CA ARG A 97 -16.70 6.28 -8.49
C ARG A 97 -16.27 5.06 -9.28
N LEU A 98 -15.00 4.69 -9.24
CA LEU A 98 -14.47 3.55 -9.97
C LEU A 98 -14.80 2.25 -9.23
N SER A 99 -15.19 1.23 -9.99
CA SER A 99 -15.42 -0.12 -9.44
C SER A 99 -14.13 -0.77 -8.94
N ASP A 100 -13.00 -0.41 -9.54
CA ASP A 100 -11.68 -0.90 -9.15
C ASP A 100 -11.09 0.03 -8.08
N THR A 101 -11.14 -0.41 -6.83
CA THR A 101 -10.68 0.34 -5.66
C THR A 101 -9.16 0.55 -5.65
N ARG A 102 -8.39 -0.11 -6.51
CA ARG A 102 -6.94 0.13 -6.61
C ARG A 102 -6.62 1.57 -7.02
N TYR A 103 -7.47 2.19 -7.84
CA TYR A 103 -7.31 3.61 -8.21
C TYR A 103 -7.60 4.55 -7.04
N LEU A 104 -8.59 4.22 -6.21
CA LEU A 104 -8.85 4.91 -4.95
C LEU A 104 -7.61 4.85 -4.04
N ASN A 105 -7.11 3.65 -3.77
CA ASN A 105 -5.92 3.45 -2.93
C ASN A 105 -4.70 4.20 -3.46
N LEU A 106 -4.52 4.25 -4.78
CA LEU A 106 -3.46 5.02 -5.43
C LEU A 106 -3.64 6.53 -5.16
N ALA A 107 -4.84 7.07 -5.39
CA ALA A 107 -5.14 8.49 -5.16
C ALA A 107 -4.96 8.89 -3.70
N GLU A 108 -5.46 8.07 -2.75
CA GLU A 108 -5.28 8.31 -1.31
C GLU A 108 -3.81 8.29 -0.89
N ALA A 109 -3.04 7.32 -1.40
CA ALA A 109 -1.65 7.15 -0.99
C ALA A 109 -0.79 8.34 -1.39
N PHE A 110 -0.97 8.87 -2.60
CA PHE A 110 -0.22 10.03 -3.09
C PHE A 110 -0.83 11.37 -2.65
N GLY A 111 -2.13 11.42 -2.36
CA GLY A 111 -2.78 12.57 -1.74
C GLY A 111 -2.75 13.86 -2.55
N PHE A 112 -2.54 13.80 -3.88
CA PHE A 112 -2.64 14.98 -4.73
C PHE A 112 -4.04 15.60 -4.61
N GLY A 113 -4.12 16.93 -4.50
CA GLY A 113 -5.40 17.66 -4.41
C GLY A 113 -6.14 17.55 -3.06
N ALA A 114 -5.85 16.53 -2.24
CA ALA A 114 -6.41 16.38 -0.90
C ALA A 114 -5.76 17.31 0.14
N TYR A 115 -4.49 17.67 -0.09
CA TYR A 115 -3.69 18.48 0.84
C TYR A 115 -2.89 19.57 0.10
N GLY A 116 -2.39 20.55 0.85
CA GLY A 116 -1.52 21.61 0.30
C GLY A 116 -0.19 21.12 -0.29
N THR A 117 0.21 19.87 0.00
CA THR A 117 1.39 19.20 -0.58
C THR A 117 1.11 17.70 -0.75
N PRO A 118 1.64 17.02 -1.79
CA PRO A 118 1.44 15.59 -1.97
C PRO A 118 2.26 14.75 -0.97
N ASN A 119 1.88 13.47 -0.84
CA ASN A 119 2.66 12.49 -0.08
C ASN A 119 3.81 11.97 -0.95
N ASN A 120 5.00 12.54 -0.77
CA ASN A 120 6.23 12.10 -1.41
C ASN A 120 7.33 11.69 -0.42
N GLY A 121 6.93 11.40 0.82
CA GLY A 121 7.78 10.87 1.89
C GLY A 121 8.80 11.85 2.42
N PHE A 122 8.37 12.90 3.15
CA PHE A 122 9.22 13.95 3.78
C PHE A 122 10.23 14.67 2.86
N ALA A 123 10.37 14.24 1.61
CA ALA A 123 11.40 14.65 0.70
C ALA A 123 11.03 15.92 -0.08
N ALA A 124 9.73 16.24 -0.25
CA ALA A 124 9.31 17.60 -0.59
C ALA A 124 9.84 18.61 0.44
N VAL A 125 9.74 18.27 1.73
CA VAL A 125 10.21 19.14 2.81
C VAL A 125 11.73 19.27 2.75
N GLU A 126 12.47 18.19 2.53
CA GLU A 126 13.93 18.21 2.34
C GLU A 126 14.36 18.99 1.07
N ALA A 127 13.68 18.80 -0.06
CA ALA A 127 13.97 19.48 -1.32
C ALA A 127 13.70 20.99 -1.22
N GLN A 128 12.64 21.39 -0.52
CA GLN A 128 12.36 22.80 -0.22
C GLN A 128 13.41 23.42 0.71
N ILE A 129 13.87 22.67 1.73
CA ILE A 129 15.00 23.08 2.58
C ILE A 129 16.29 23.24 1.73
N ARG A 130 16.58 22.27 0.85
CA ARG A 130 17.78 22.26 0.00
C ARG A 130 17.77 23.36 -1.07
N ALA A 131 16.64 23.56 -1.74
CA ALA A 131 16.45 24.66 -2.69
C ALA A 131 16.64 26.02 -2.00
N GLY A 132 16.20 26.15 -0.74
CA GLY A 132 16.52 27.28 0.12
C GLY A 132 18.03 27.44 0.34
N THR A 133 18.75 26.35 0.66
CA THR A 133 20.21 26.39 0.86
C THR A 133 21.03 26.71 -0.39
N ASP A 134 20.55 26.39 -1.59
CA ASP A 134 21.25 26.67 -2.86
C ASP A 134 21.20 28.15 -3.27
N THR A 135 20.31 28.94 -2.66
CA THR A 135 20.30 30.41 -2.81
C THR A 135 21.40 31.11 -2.01
N LEU A 136 22.19 30.36 -1.22
CA LEU A 136 23.28 30.88 -0.40
C LEU A 136 24.61 31.02 -1.17
N PRO A 137 25.44 32.06 -0.87
CA PRO A 137 26.79 32.21 -1.42
C PRO A 137 27.69 30.99 -1.12
N PRO A 138 28.66 30.62 -2.00
CA PRO A 138 29.46 29.39 -1.87
C PRO A 138 30.20 29.20 -0.52
N ASN A 139 30.58 30.29 0.13
CA ASN A 139 31.25 30.30 1.43
C ASN A 139 30.31 30.06 2.62
N GLN A 140 29.00 29.97 2.41
CA GLN A 140 27.98 29.77 3.44
C GLN A 140 27.26 28.42 3.33
N ARG A 141 27.55 27.62 2.29
CA ARG A 141 26.94 26.30 2.05
C ARG A 141 27.46 25.18 2.96
N GLN A 142 28.67 25.32 3.54
CA GLN A 142 29.30 24.27 4.35
C GLN A 142 28.79 24.18 5.79
N GLU A 143 28.39 25.28 6.43
CA GLU A 143 27.93 25.27 7.84
C GLU A 143 26.41 25.19 7.99
N ALA A 144 25.65 25.77 7.05
CA ALA A 144 24.18 25.77 7.08
C ALA A 144 23.58 24.45 6.57
N GLY A 145 24.23 23.80 5.61
CA GLY A 145 23.80 22.50 5.08
C GLY A 145 23.85 21.39 6.13
N ASP A 146 24.92 21.33 6.92
CA ASP A 146 25.11 20.29 7.94
C ASP A 146 24.09 20.39 9.09
N GLN A 147 23.66 21.60 9.47
CA GLN A 147 22.68 21.81 10.54
C GLN A 147 21.24 21.57 10.08
N ALA A 148 20.90 21.94 8.84
CA ALA A 148 19.61 21.61 8.24
C ALA A 148 19.47 20.09 8.00
N MET A 149 20.54 19.43 7.55
CA MET A 149 20.60 17.97 7.44
C MET A 149 20.48 17.28 8.80
N GLN A 150 21.08 17.83 9.87
CA GLN A 150 20.89 17.30 11.23
C GLN A 150 19.45 17.41 11.75
N LEU A 151 18.67 18.40 11.31
CA LEU A 151 17.25 18.51 11.65
C LEU A 151 16.43 17.48 10.86
N VAL A 152 16.73 17.29 9.57
CA VAL A 152 16.12 16.27 8.71
C VAL A 152 16.44 14.86 9.21
N ASP A 153 17.69 14.57 9.55
CA ASP A 153 18.14 13.28 10.09
C ASP A 153 17.45 12.97 11.44
N ARG A 154 17.22 14.00 12.26
CA ARG A 154 16.49 13.85 13.53
C ARG A 154 14.99 13.66 13.32
N LEU A 155 14.37 14.36 12.39
CA LEU A 155 12.96 14.17 12.03
C LEU A 155 12.73 12.77 11.42
N LYS A 156 13.70 12.26 10.65
CA LYS A 156 13.70 10.88 10.13
C LYS A 156 13.89 9.84 11.24
N ALA A 157 14.83 10.04 12.15
CA ALA A 157 15.02 9.16 13.31
C ALA A 157 13.78 9.11 14.21
N LEU A 158 13.09 10.24 14.38
CA LEU A 158 11.84 10.33 15.13
C LEU A 158 10.67 9.66 14.40
N SER A 159 10.59 9.78 13.07
CA SER A 159 9.64 9.01 12.24
C SER A 159 9.82 7.50 12.43
N ASP A 160 11.07 7.02 12.45
CA ASP A 160 11.39 5.61 12.69
C ASP A 160 11.02 5.16 14.12
N GLU A 161 11.07 6.07 15.08
CA GLU A 161 10.68 5.82 16.48
C GLU A 161 9.15 5.81 16.66
N MET A 162 8.43 6.78 16.08
CA MET A 162 6.96 6.81 16.09
C MET A 162 6.33 5.64 15.33
N SER A 163 6.98 5.15 14.27
CA SER A 163 6.53 3.95 13.53
C SER A 163 6.65 2.66 14.36
N ARG A 164 7.50 2.65 15.41
CA ARG A 164 7.68 1.50 16.31
C ARG A 164 6.75 1.54 17.53
N ALA A 165 6.26 2.72 17.92
CA ALA A 165 5.35 2.90 19.05
C ALA A 165 4.47 4.17 18.86
N PRO A 166 3.24 4.06 18.36
CA PRO A 166 2.36 5.21 18.19
C PRO A 166 1.75 5.58 19.55
N GLY A 167 2.20 6.69 20.14
CA GLY A 167 1.70 7.21 21.41
C GLY A 167 2.17 8.65 21.66
N SER A 168 1.28 9.48 22.20
CA SER A 168 1.31 10.95 22.32
C SER A 168 2.61 11.63 22.79
N ASP A 169 3.56 10.90 23.36
CA ASP A 169 4.77 11.46 23.94
C ASP A 169 5.78 11.94 22.88
N GLY A 170 5.81 11.30 21.70
CA GLY A 170 6.71 11.70 20.60
C GLY A 170 6.35 13.05 19.97
N VAL A 171 5.06 13.32 19.81
CA VAL A 171 4.54 14.61 19.29
C VAL A 171 4.73 15.73 20.31
N ALA A 172 4.58 15.43 21.61
CA ALA A 172 4.85 16.38 22.68
C ALA A 172 6.35 16.69 22.80
N ALA A 173 7.22 15.68 22.71
CA ALA A 173 8.67 15.88 22.71
C ALA A 173 9.15 16.71 21.50
N LEU A 174 8.59 16.45 20.31
CA LEU A 174 8.84 17.25 19.12
C LEU A 174 8.41 18.72 19.31
N ARG A 175 7.25 18.94 19.95
CA ARG A 175 6.75 20.28 20.27
C ARG A 175 7.72 21.03 21.19
N ASP A 176 8.20 20.36 22.24
CA ASP A 176 9.12 20.96 23.22
C ASP A 176 10.49 21.26 22.60
N GLU A 177 10.98 20.41 21.70
CA GLU A 177 12.28 20.60 21.02
C GLU A 177 12.22 21.72 19.96
N VAL A 178 11.14 21.80 19.18
CA VAL A 178 10.92 22.92 18.23
C VAL A 178 10.80 24.25 18.99
N ASP A 179 10.08 24.28 20.11
CA ASP A 179 9.93 25.47 20.96
C ASP A 179 11.29 25.91 21.54
N ALA A 180 12.20 24.97 21.84
CA ALA A 180 13.54 25.26 22.35
C ALA A 180 14.50 25.80 21.29
N LEU A 181 14.42 25.33 20.04
CA LEU A 181 15.29 25.75 18.94
C LEU A 181 14.85 27.06 18.28
N TRP A 182 13.56 27.41 18.40
CA TRP A 182 12.97 28.58 17.76
C TRP A 182 13.70 29.92 18.03
N PRO A 183 14.10 30.24 19.28
CA PRO A 183 14.80 31.50 19.56
C PRO A 183 16.18 31.59 18.89
N GLU A 184 16.86 30.47 18.67
CA GLU A 184 18.16 30.44 18.00
C GLU A 184 18.01 30.63 16.49
N VAL A 185 17.04 29.93 15.88
CA VAL A 185 16.73 30.03 14.45
C VAL A 185 16.23 31.44 14.11
N MET A 186 15.28 31.98 14.88
CA MET A 186 14.76 33.32 14.64
C MET A 186 15.72 34.40 15.13
N GLY A 187 16.53 34.17 16.16
CA GLY A 187 17.54 35.12 16.65
C GLY A 187 18.65 35.38 15.62
N ASN A 188 18.92 34.41 14.75
CA ASN A 188 19.85 34.54 13.64
C ASN A 188 19.14 35.18 12.43
N ARG A 189 19.52 36.42 12.08
CA ARG A 189 18.92 37.19 10.98
C ARG A 189 18.82 36.39 9.67
N ARG A 190 19.82 35.56 9.35
CA ARG A 190 19.87 34.81 8.10
C ARG A 190 19.00 33.55 8.12
N MET A 191 18.97 32.85 9.25
CA MET A 191 18.09 31.68 9.43
C MET A 191 16.62 32.12 9.48
N ARG A 192 16.34 33.27 10.11
CA ARG A 192 15.04 33.94 10.07
C ARG A 192 14.60 34.23 8.64
N GLU A 193 15.39 34.96 7.86
CA GLU A 193 15.06 35.30 6.46
C GLU A 193 14.84 34.04 5.58
N ALA A 194 15.67 33.00 5.75
CA ALA A 194 15.52 31.74 5.03
C ALA A 194 14.24 30.98 5.42
N MET A 195 13.93 30.91 6.71
CA MET A 195 12.73 30.25 7.21
C MET A 195 11.47 31.00 6.77
N LEU A 196 11.43 32.34 6.84
CA LEU A 196 10.27 33.12 6.38
C LEU A 196 10.03 33.04 4.88
N SER A 197 11.10 32.92 4.09
CA SER A 197 10.97 32.68 2.66
C SER A 197 10.43 31.27 2.35
N ALA A 198 10.87 30.25 3.09
CA ALA A 198 10.48 28.85 2.85
C ALA A 198 8.98 28.59 3.11
N PHE A 199 8.40 29.30 4.07
CA PHE A 199 6.99 29.14 4.46
C PHE A 199 6.05 30.19 3.82
N ASN A 200 6.57 31.01 2.89
CA ASN A 200 5.82 32.04 2.17
C ASN A 200 5.01 32.95 3.11
N VAL A 201 5.64 33.40 4.19
CA VAL A 201 4.95 34.15 5.24
C VAL A 201 4.79 35.62 4.82
N ALA A 202 3.62 36.20 5.10
CA ALA A 202 3.25 37.53 4.58
C ALA A 202 4.17 38.67 5.08
N GLU A 203 4.29 39.73 4.28
CA GLU A 203 4.96 40.99 4.67
C GLU A 203 4.42 41.49 6.03
N GLY A 204 5.34 41.74 6.97
CA GLY A 204 5.01 42.18 8.33
C GLY A 204 5.06 41.09 9.40
N PHE A 205 5.35 39.83 9.05
CA PHE A 205 5.54 38.74 10.00
C PHE A 205 6.59 39.05 11.08
N ASP A 206 7.72 39.65 10.70
CA ASP A 206 8.81 40.02 11.61
C ASP A 206 8.40 41.02 12.70
N ALA A 207 7.30 41.75 12.49
CA ALA A 207 6.76 42.73 13.42
C ALA A 207 5.81 42.12 14.45
N LEU A 208 5.45 40.83 14.30
CA LEU A 208 4.61 40.11 15.25
C LEU A 208 5.40 39.80 16.53
N ASP A 209 4.69 39.62 17.64
CA ASP A 209 5.31 39.11 18.87
C ASP A 209 5.90 37.71 18.64
N GLN A 210 7.02 37.41 19.31
CA GLN A 210 7.73 36.14 19.11
C GLN A 210 6.82 34.92 19.32
N GLY A 211 5.90 34.97 20.30
CA GLY A 211 4.94 33.88 20.53
C GLY A 211 3.94 33.69 19.38
N VAL A 212 3.59 34.78 18.68
CA VAL A 212 2.70 34.74 17.51
C VAL A 212 3.44 34.28 16.26
N GLN A 213 4.72 34.65 16.11
CA GLN A 213 5.60 34.14 15.05
C GLN A 213 5.78 32.62 15.15
N VAL A 214 6.03 32.10 16.36
CA VAL A 214 6.05 30.65 16.64
C VAL A 214 4.74 30.03 16.23
N GLU A 215 3.60 30.60 16.65
CA GLU A 215 2.28 29.99 16.43
C GLU A 215 1.84 30.00 14.96
N VAL A 216 2.15 31.04 14.18
CA VAL A 216 1.83 31.10 12.74
C VAL A 216 2.65 30.07 11.95
N MET A 217 3.93 29.94 12.26
CA MET A 217 4.82 28.98 11.59
C MET A 217 4.55 27.56 12.07
N ARG A 218 4.21 27.41 13.36
CA ARG A 218 3.61 26.20 13.89
C ARG A 218 2.35 25.87 13.10
N GLN A 219 1.42 26.79 12.86
CA GLN A 219 0.21 26.51 12.06
C GLN A 219 0.47 26.25 10.58
N GLN A 220 1.54 26.75 9.97
CA GLN A 220 1.90 26.38 8.59
C GLN A 220 2.59 25.01 8.51
N VAL A 221 3.50 24.72 9.44
CA VAL A 221 4.14 23.41 9.56
C VAL A 221 3.12 22.36 10.00
N PHE A 222 2.38 22.61 11.08
CA PHE A 222 1.24 21.79 11.50
C PHE A 222 0.14 21.77 10.45
N GLY A 223 -0.11 22.83 9.69
CA GLY A 223 -1.07 22.84 8.57
C GLY A 223 -0.69 21.91 7.42
N LEU A 224 0.61 21.60 7.24
CA LEU A 224 1.05 20.50 6.36
C LEU A 224 0.67 19.13 6.93
N PHE A 225 0.48 19.03 8.24
CA PHE A 225 0.15 17.82 9.01
C PHE A 225 -1.31 17.79 9.51
N GLU A 226 -2.08 18.88 9.37
CA GLU A 226 -3.43 19.05 9.88
C GLU A 226 -4.38 18.24 8.99
N ASP A 227 -5.21 17.43 9.62
CA ASP A 227 -6.09 16.44 8.99
C ASP A 227 -5.40 15.29 8.21
N ARG A 228 -4.06 15.15 8.29
CA ARG A 228 -3.34 13.98 7.73
C ARG A 228 -3.11 12.87 8.76
N PRO A 229 -3.53 11.62 8.49
CA PRO A 229 -3.12 10.49 9.32
C PRO A 229 -1.58 10.36 9.32
N THR A 230 -0.96 10.22 10.50
CA THR A 230 0.51 10.06 10.64
C THR A 230 1.05 8.93 9.76
N GLU A 231 0.27 7.87 9.59
CA GLU A 231 0.57 6.75 8.70
C GLU A 231 0.74 7.19 7.25
N GLN A 232 0.04 8.23 6.76
CA GLN A 232 0.22 8.75 5.40
C GLN A 232 1.51 9.57 5.25
N LEU A 233 2.02 10.15 6.34
CA LEU A 233 3.17 11.05 6.37
C LEU A 233 4.52 10.33 6.52
N THR A 234 4.55 9.26 7.32
CA THR A 234 5.75 8.46 7.57
C THR A 234 5.65 7.09 6.89
N GLY A 235 6.78 6.51 6.50
CA GLY A 235 6.81 5.18 5.87
C GLY A 235 6.14 5.11 4.48
N PHE A 236 5.83 6.24 3.83
CA PHE A 236 5.28 6.25 2.47
C PHE A 236 6.18 5.46 1.50
N ILE A 237 7.46 5.80 1.47
CA ILE A 237 8.46 5.10 0.65
C ILE A 237 8.50 3.61 1.00
N ASP A 238 8.53 3.28 2.29
CA ASP A 238 8.57 1.88 2.75
C ASP A 238 7.32 1.09 2.36
N ARG A 239 6.13 1.70 2.44
CA ARG A 239 4.88 1.09 1.97
C ARG A 239 4.88 0.90 0.47
N ILE A 240 5.29 1.90 -0.31
CA ILE A 240 5.41 1.75 -1.77
C ILE A 240 6.39 0.62 -2.09
N LYS A 241 7.53 0.56 -1.39
CA LYS A 241 8.54 -0.48 -1.56
C LYS A 241 8.04 -1.87 -1.20
N GLN A 242 7.37 -2.01 -0.06
CA GLN A 242 6.77 -3.26 0.38
C GLN A 242 5.71 -3.71 -0.61
N ASN A 243 4.76 -2.84 -0.95
CA ASN A 243 3.69 -3.13 -1.90
C ASN A 243 4.27 -3.50 -3.27
N TYR A 244 5.20 -2.70 -3.81
CA TYR A 244 5.86 -2.98 -5.09
C TYR A 244 6.53 -4.36 -5.07
N THR A 245 7.31 -4.66 -4.03
CA THR A 245 8.00 -5.95 -3.90
C THR A 245 7.01 -7.12 -3.83
N SER A 246 5.96 -7.00 -3.01
CA SER A 246 4.91 -8.01 -2.90
C SER A 246 4.19 -8.22 -4.24
N ARG A 247 3.85 -7.14 -4.96
CA ARG A 247 3.23 -7.24 -6.29
C ARG A 247 4.15 -7.87 -7.33
N GLN A 248 5.42 -7.50 -7.35
CA GLN A 248 6.40 -8.14 -8.24
C GLN A 248 6.56 -9.63 -7.92
N PHE A 249 6.48 -10.00 -6.65
CA PHE A 249 6.47 -11.41 -6.24
C PHE A 249 5.23 -12.15 -6.74
N GLU A 250 4.04 -11.59 -6.51
CA GLU A 250 2.76 -12.12 -7.00
C GLU A 250 2.78 -12.33 -8.53
N VAL A 251 3.27 -11.33 -9.27
CA VAL A 251 3.41 -11.40 -10.73
C VAL A 251 4.34 -12.54 -11.13
N ALA A 252 5.54 -12.62 -10.54
CA ALA A 252 6.52 -13.66 -10.87
C ALA A 252 6.04 -15.07 -10.49
N VAL A 253 5.24 -15.21 -9.43
CA VAL A 253 4.58 -16.47 -9.08
C VAL A 253 3.51 -16.81 -10.12
N GLY A 254 2.72 -15.83 -10.55
CA GLY A 254 1.67 -16.01 -11.56
C GLY A 254 2.19 -16.40 -12.94
N GLU A 255 3.41 -15.98 -13.30
CA GLU A 255 4.08 -16.44 -14.52
C GLU A 255 4.37 -17.95 -14.50
N GLN A 256 4.48 -18.57 -13.32
CA GLN A 256 4.69 -20.01 -13.17
C GLN A 256 3.39 -20.76 -12.92
N ALA A 257 2.52 -20.19 -12.08
CA ALA A 257 1.24 -20.77 -11.70
C ALA A 257 0.22 -19.65 -11.43
N SER A 258 -0.62 -19.37 -12.43
CA SER A 258 -1.59 -18.27 -12.40
C SER A 258 -2.55 -18.34 -11.20
N GLU A 259 -2.95 -19.54 -10.82
CA GLU A 259 -3.85 -19.81 -9.70
C GLU A 259 -3.21 -19.43 -8.35
N LEU A 260 -1.88 -19.54 -8.22
CA LEU A 260 -1.18 -19.16 -7.00
C LEU A 260 -1.08 -17.65 -6.86
N ARG A 261 -0.97 -16.90 -7.98
CA ARG A 261 -1.07 -15.44 -7.94
C ARG A 261 -2.43 -14.97 -7.47
N ILE A 262 -3.50 -15.63 -7.92
CA ILE A 262 -4.87 -15.33 -7.49
C ILE A 262 -5.04 -15.64 -6.00
N ALA A 263 -4.48 -16.75 -5.51
CA ALA A 263 -4.48 -17.09 -4.08
C ALA A 263 -3.73 -16.05 -3.22
N LEU A 264 -2.53 -15.63 -3.64
CA LEU A 264 -1.79 -14.55 -2.97
C LEU A 264 -2.56 -13.23 -2.96
N ASN A 265 -3.21 -12.90 -4.08
CA ASN A 265 -4.01 -11.69 -4.19
C ASN A 265 -5.19 -11.69 -3.19
N LEU A 266 -5.88 -12.83 -3.07
CA LEU A 266 -6.93 -13.04 -2.07
C LEU A 266 -6.42 -12.87 -0.64
N GLU A 267 -5.27 -13.46 -0.29
CA GLU A 267 -4.69 -13.33 1.06
C GLU A 267 -4.46 -11.86 1.46
N ARG A 268 -4.12 -11.02 0.48
CA ARG A 268 -3.84 -9.60 0.70
C ARG A 268 -5.10 -8.74 0.73
N GLU A 269 -6.06 -9.00 -0.17
CA GLU A 269 -7.22 -8.13 -0.38
C GLU A 269 -8.40 -8.46 0.53
N LEU A 270 -8.68 -9.74 0.72
CA LEU A 270 -9.87 -10.17 1.45
C LEU A 270 -9.91 -9.70 2.91
N PRO A 271 -8.80 -9.67 3.68
CA PRO A 271 -8.84 -9.18 5.06
C PRO A 271 -9.27 -7.72 5.17
N ALA A 272 -8.85 -6.88 4.23
CA ALA A 272 -9.19 -5.45 4.24
C ALA A 272 -10.69 -5.25 4.02
N ILE A 273 -11.30 -6.03 3.12
CA ILE A 273 -12.76 -6.00 2.88
C ILE A 273 -13.53 -6.62 4.04
N ALA A 274 -13.01 -7.71 4.63
CA ALA A 274 -13.68 -8.44 5.69
C ALA A 274 -13.64 -7.74 7.05
N ALA A 275 -12.64 -6.88 7.28
CA ALA A 275 -12.44 -6.19 8.55
C ALA A 275 -12.90 -4.72 8.52
N ASP A 276 -13.42 -4.22 7.41
CA ASP A 276 -13.91 -2.85 7.26
C ASP A 276 -15.18 -2.63 8.14
N PRO A 277 -15.12 -1.81 9.19
CA PRO A 277 -16.24 -1.62 10.10
C PRO A 277 -17.35 -0.71 9.52
N ASP A 278 -17.07 0.03 8.45
CA ASP A 278 -18.02 0.98 7.85
C ASP A 278 -18.90 0.33 6.77
N ASP A 279 -18.50 -0.84 6.29
CA ASP A 279 -19.25 -1.63 5.32
C ASP A 279 -20.34 -2.48 5.98
N SER A 280 -21.53 -2.51 5.36
CA SER A 280 -22.50 -3.57 5.64
C SER A 280 -22.03 -4.89 5.00
N ASN A 281 -22.47 -6.03 5.54
CA ASN A 281 -22.15 -7.35 4.98
C ASN A 281 -22.46 -7.46 3.47
N ASP A 282 -23.60 -6.92 3.04
CA ASP A 282 -23.99 -6.87 1.63
C ASP A 282 -23.02 -6.03 0.79
N THR A 283 -22.56 -4.90 1.33
CA THR A 283 -21.57 -4.05 0.67
C THR A 283 -20.24 -4.78 0.50
N SER A 284 -19.77 -5.49 1.53
CA SER A 284 -18.56 -6.31 1.45
C SER A 284 -18.68 -7.42 0.40
N TRP A 285 -19.83 -8.11 0.32
CA TRP A 285 -20.08 -9.10 -0.73
C TRP A 285 -20.12 -8.49 -2.14
N LEU A 286 -20.72 -7.31 -2.28
CA LEU A 286 -20.75 -6.58 -3.54
C LEU A 286 -19.34 -6.15 -3.98
N LYS A 287 -18.50 -5.67 -3.05
CA LYS A 287 -17.08 -5.38 -3.30
C LYS A 287 -16.33 -6.62 -3.78
N ILE A 288 -16.55 -7.77 -3.14
CA ILE A 288 -15.98 -9.07 -3.56
C ILE A 288 -16.44 -9.45 -4.98
N MET A 289 -17.74 -9.39 -5.28
CA MET A 289 -18.28 -9.73 -6.59
C MET A 289 -17.90 -8.73 -7.70
N GLY A 290 -17.52 -7.50 -7.32
CA GLY A 290 -17.03 -6.47 -8.22
C GLY A 290 -15.54 -6.61 -8.55
N SER A 291 -14.74 -7.23 -7.68
CA SER A 291 -13.33 -7.53 -7.94
C SER A 291 -13.20 -8.80 -8.78
N ALA A 292 -12.56 -8.69 -9.95
CA ALA A 292 -12.39 -9.82 -10.86
C ALA A 292 -11.66 -11.01 -10.21
N ALA A 293 -10.58 -10.74 -9.46
CA ALA A 293 -9.77 -11.77 -8.82
C ALA A 293 -10.52 -12.45 -7.66
N LEU A 294 -11.14 -11.66 -6.78
CA LEU A 294 -11.89 -12.21 -5.64
C LEU A 294 -13.11 -12.99 -6.14
N ARG A 295 -13.84 -12.45 -7.11
CA ARG A 295 -14.97 -13.13 -7.74
C ARG A 295 -14.57 -14.48 -8.34
N GLU A 296 -13.45 -14.56 -9.06
CA GLU A 296 -12.97 -15.84 -9.60
C GLU A 296 -12.73 -16.87 -8.48
N VAL A 297 -12.10 -16.46 -7.38
CA VAL A 297 -11.86 -17.34 -6.23
C VAL A 297 -13.17 -17.88 -5.67
N PHE A 298 -14.12 -16.99 -5.39
CA PHE A 298 -15.39 -17.37 -4.79
C PHE A 298 -16.26 -18.20 -5.74
N ASP A 299 -16.36 -17.83 -7.02
CA ASP A 299 -17.10 -18.60 -8.02
C ASP A 299 -16.56 -20.04 -8.11
N LYS A 300 -15.25 -20.22 -8.21
CA LYS A 300 -14.64 -21.57 -8.24
C LYS A 300 -14.79 -22.30 -6.91
N ALA A 301 -14.46 -21.68 -5.79
CA ALA A 301 -14.55 -22.32 -4.47
C ALA A 301 -15.99 -22.75 -4.12
N PHE A 302 -16.98 -21.98 -4.55
CA PHE A 302 -18.40 -22.28 -4.36
C PHE A 302 -18.95 -23.25 -5.42
N GLY A 303 -18.16 -23.59 -6.44
CA GLY A 303 -18.56 -24.47 -7.53
C GLY A 303 -19.67 -23.86 -8.39
N LEU A 304 -19.63 -22.54 -8.59
CA LEU A 304 -20.60 -21.81 -9.40
C LEU A 304 -20.20 -21.89 -10.88
N PRO A 305 -21.12 -22.23 -11.80
CA PRO A 305 -20.83 -22.30 -13.23
C PRO A 305 -20.69 -20.90 -13.83
N ALA A 306 -19.95 -20.75 -14.95
CA ALA A 306 -19.77 -19.46 -15.62
C ALA A 306 -21.09 -18.73 -15.99
N ALA A 307 -22.16 -19.48 -16.26
CA ALA A 307 -23.49 -18.91 -16.53
C ALA A 307 -24.11 -18.17 -15.32
N PHE A 308 -23.59 -18.39 -14.12
CA PHE A 308 -24.03 -17.72 -12.89
C PHE A 308 -23.86 -16.20 -12.97
N ALA A 309 -22.82 -15.71 -13.66
CA ALA A 309 -22.58 -14.28 -13.82
C ALA A 309 -23.67 -13.55 -14.64
N ALA A 310 -24.52 -14.28 -15.36
CA ALA A 310 -25.63 -13.72 -16.12
C ALA A 310 -26.92 -13.49 -15.28
N LEU A 311 -26.95 -13.97 -14.04
CA LEU A 311 -28.09 -13.73 -13.14
C LEU A 311 -28.15 -12.27 -12.69
N ASP A 312 -29.30 -11.83 -12.20
CA ASP A 312 -29.40 -10.53 -11.54
C ASP A 312 -28.55 -10.48 -10.25
N LEU A 313 -28.09 -9.28 -9.89
CA LEU A 313 -27.15 -9.08 -8.80
C LEU A 313 -27.71 -9.54 -7.44
N ASP A 314 -29.01 -9.38 -7.21
CA ASP A 314 -29.67 -9.80 -5.97
C ASP A 314 -29.63 -11.33 -5.83
N ARG A 315 -29.93 -12.06 -6.92
CA ARG A 315 -29.79 -13.53 -6.95
C ARG A 315 -28.36 -14.00 -6.80
N GLN A 316 -27.41 -13.26 -7.37
CA GLN A 316 -26.01 -13.58 -7.19
C GLN A 316 -25.61 -13.46 -5.71
N LEU A 317 -25.99 -12.34 -5.07
CA LEU A 317 -25.74 -12.07 -3.66
C LEU A 317 -26.38 -13.12 -2.74
N GLU A 318 -27.67 -13.44 -2.95
CA GLU A 318 -28.37 -14.48 -2.19
C GLU A 318 -27.65 -15.83 -2.28
N THR A 319 -27.20 -16.20 -3.48
CA THR A 319 -26.51 -17.47 -3.71
C THR A 319 -25.13 -17.47 -3.05
N TYR A 320 -24.37 -16.37 -3.14
CA TYR A 320 -23.08 -16.22 -2.47
C TYR A 320 -23.21 -16.41 -0.95
N LYS A 321 -24.16 -15.72 -0.33
CA LYS A 321 -24.48 -15.84 1.10
C LYS A 321 -24.84 -17.28 1.47
N ALA A 322 -25.75 -17.91 0.71
CA ALA A 322 -26.16 -19.29 0.97
C ALA A 322 -24.99 -20.29 0.84
N ARG A 323 -24.10 -20.10 -0.14
CA ARG A 323 -22.90 -20.92 -0.31
C ARG A 323 -21.90 -20.69 0.82
N ALA A 324 -21.68 -19.45 1.22
CA ALA A 324 -20.83 -19.11 2.36
C ALA A 324 -21.34 -19.81 3.63
N THR A 325 -22.64 -19.72 3.95
CA THR A 325 -23.22 -20.42 5.11
C THR A 325 -23.03 -21.94 5.01
N SER A 326 -23.31 -22.51 3.83
CA SER A 326 -23.23 -23.97 3.65
C SER A 326 -21.80 -24.51 3.73
N LEU A 327 -20.79 -23.72 3.37
CA LEU A 327 -19.41 -24.19 3.21
C LEU A 327 -18.50 -23.75 4.36
N PHE A 328 -18.76 -22.59 4.94
CA PHE A 328 -17.93 -21.91 5.94
C PHE A 328 -18.68 -21.63 7.25
N GLY A 329 -20.01 -21.81 7.28
CA GLY A 329 -20.82 -21.77 8.48
C GLY A 329 -21.49 -20.43 8.78
N SER A 330 -21.13 -19.37 8.05
CA SER A 330 -21.73 -18.04 8.15
C SER A 330 -21.91 -17.42 6.76
N ASP A 331 -22.88 -16.52 6.58
CA ASP A 331 -22.96 -15.64 5.39
C ASP A 331 -22.23 -14.30 5.59
N GLU A 332 -21.60 -14.08 6.75
CA GLU A 332 -20.87 -12.85 7.06
C GLU A 332 -19.48 -12.84 6.42
N VAL A 333 -19.15 -11.82 5.62
CA VAL A 333 -17.82 -11.68 5.01
C VAL A 333 -16.73 -11.57 6.09
N SER A 334 -17.06 -11.00 7.26
CA SER A 334 -16.14 -10.84 8.39
C SER A 334 -15.54 -12.15 8.90
N GLN A 335 -16.17 -13.31 8.63
CA GLN A 335 -15.57 -14.62 8.93
C GLN A 335 -14.22 -14.81 8.22
N PHE A 336 -14.03 -14.19 7.04
CA PHE A 336 -12.78 -14.27 6.29
C PHE A 336 -11.71 -13.28 6.77
N ALA A 337 -11.98 -12.50 7.83
CA ALA A 337 -10.91 -11.83 8.59
C ALA A 337 -10.06 -12.86 9.37
N ASP A 338 -10.60 -14.04 9.67
CA ASP A 338 -9.87 -15.16 10.24
C ASP A 338 -8.93 -15.80 9.19
N PRO A 339 -7.61 -15.87 9.46
CA PRO A 339 -6.66 -16.56 8.60
C PRO A 339 -7.03 -18.02 8.29
N GLU A 340 -7.64 -18.75 9.22
CA GLU A 340 -8.03 -20.14 9.00
C GLU A 340 -9.16 -20.26 7.97
N GLN A 341 -10.16 -19.37 8.04
CA GLN A 341 -11.26 -19.34 7.07
C GLN A 341 -10.77 -18.96 5.67
N ARG A 342 -9.82 -18.02 5.57
CA ARG A 342 -9.19 -17.70 4.28
C ARG A 342 -8.41 -18.88 3.72
N GLU A 343 -7.62 -19.56 4.55
CA GLU A 343 -6.88 -20.74 4.11
C GLU A 343 -7.83 -21.84 3.61
N ASN A 344 -8.95 -22.07 4.30
CA ASN A 344 -9.97 -23.03 3.85
C ASN A 344 -10.60 -22.61 2.50
N LEU A 345 -10.83 -21.32 2.29
CA LEU A 345 -11.32 -20.79 1.02
C LEU A 345 -10.31 -20.99 -0.11
N ILE A 346 -9.03 -20.67 0.12
CA ILE A 346 -7.93 -20.86 -0.85
C ILE A 346 -7.78 -22.34 -1.21
N ARG A 347 -7.76 -23.23 -0.21
CA ARG A 347 -7.70 -24.67 -0.44
C ARG A 347 -8.83 -25.14 -1.34
N ARG A 348 -10.05 -24.68 -1.08
CA ARG A 348 -11.21 -25.07 -1.88
C ARG A 348 -11.12 -24.53 -3.30
N TYR A 349 -10.69 -23.28 -3.48
CA TYR A 349 -10.41 -22.70 -4.79
C TYR A 349 -9.37 -23.51 -5.58
N LEU A 350 -8.24 -23.85 -4.96
CA LEU A 350 -7.17 -24.60 -5.62
C LEU A 350 -7.61 -26.02 -5.97
N VAL A 351 -8.31 -26.72 -5.06
CA VAL A 351 -8.85 -28.05 -5.33
C VAL A 351 -9.85 -28.01 -6.50
N GLN A 352 -10.75 -27.02 -6.54
CA GLN A 352 -11.69 -26.89 -7.65
C GLN A 352 -11.00 -26.57 -8.98
N THR A 353 -9.93 -25.76 -8.94
CA THR A 353 -9.09 -25.44 -10.11
C THR A 353 -8.29 -26.67 -10.60
N GLU A 354 -7.83 -27.53 -9.68
CA GLU A 354 -7.19 -28.79 -10.03
C GLU A 354 -8.20 -29.79 -10.64
N LEU A 355 -9.42 -29.85 -10.11
CA LEU A 355 -10.48 -30.71 -10.62
C LEU A 355 -11.01 -30.28 -12.00
N SER A 356 -11.00 -28.98 -12.31
CA SER A 356 -11.33 -28.46 -13.65
C SER A 356 -10.20 -28.69 -14.67
N GLY A 357 -9.01 -29.12 -14.22
CA GLY A 357 -7.83 -29.32 -15.06
C GLY A 357 -7.14 -28.00 -15.47
N GLU A 358 -7.45 -26.91 -14.78
CA GLU A 358 -6.93 -25.57 -15.07
C GLU A 358 -5.64 -25.26 -14.28
N ALA A 359 -5.29 -26.07 -13.28
CA ALA A 359 -4.10 -25.87 -12.46
C ALA A 359 -2.79 -26.13 -13.23
N SER A 360 -1.78 -25.29 -12.98
CA SER A 360 -0.50 -25.30 -13.68
C SER A 360 0.33 -26.51 -13.25
N GLY A 361 0.76 -27.35 -14.21
CA GLY A 361 1.52 -28.57 -13.91
C GLY A 361 0.69 -29.73 -13.36
N ALA A 362 -0.65 -29.63 -13.35
CA ALA A 362 -1.53 -30.72 -12.95
C ALA A 362 -1.46 -31.90 -13.94
N THR A 363 -0.88 -33.00 -13.50
CA THR A 363 -1.17 -34.32 -14.08
C THR A 363 -2.33 -34.93 -13.28
N SER A 364 -3.38 -35.35 -13.98
CA SER A 364 -4.65 -35.86 -13.44
C SER A 364 -4.51 -37.01 -12.41
N THR A 365 -3.34 -37.64 -12.32
CA THR A 365 -2.99 -38.68 -11.36
C THR A 365 -2.76 -38.19 -9.93
N ASN A 366 -2.34 -36.94 -9.70
CA ASN A 366 -1.93 -36.50 -8.36
C ASN A 366 -3.10 -36.02 -7.47
N ALA A 367 -4.13 -35.39 -8.04
CA ALA A 367 -5.28 -34.87 -7.29
C ALA A 367 -6.09 -36.00 -6.61
N ALA A 368 -6.28 -37.13 -7.29
CA ALA A 368 -7.01 -38.28 -6.75
C ALA A 368 -6.27 -38.99 -5.59
N LEU A 369 -4.94 -39.05 -5.65
CA LEU A 369 -4.11 -39.67 -4.60
C LEU A 369 -4.06 -38.84 -3.31
N THR A 370 -4.17 -37.52 -3.41
CA THR A 370 -4.23 -36.61 -2.24
C THR A 370 -5.59 -36.67 -1.54
N ILE A 371 -6.68 -36.75 -2.31
CA ILE A 371 -8.02 -36.97 -1.73
C ILE A 371 -8.09 -38.36 -1.07
N LEU A 372 -7.45 -39.37 -1.66
CA LEU A 372 -7.41 -40.72 -1.10
C LEU A 372 -6.49 -40.85 0.13
N SER A 373 -5.43 -40.04 0.23
CA SER A 373 -4.52 -40.03 1.38
C SER A 373 -4.97 -39.11 2.52
N GLY A 374 -5.68 -38.01 2.23
CA GLY A 374 -6.24 -37.07 3.21
C GLY A 374 -7.44 -37.60 4.00
N VAL A 375 -8.15 -38.63 3.50
CA VAL A 375 -9.24 -39.30 4.24
C VAL A 375 -8.70 -40.18 5.39
N ASN A 376 -7.39 -40.47 5.45
CA ASN A 376 -6.80 -41.42 6.41
C ASN A 376 -6.02 -40.78 7.57
N SER A 377 -6.00 -39.44 7.68
CA SER A 377 -5.14 -38.72 8.64
C SER A 377 -5.63 -38.75 10.10
N ASN A 378 -6.85 -39.24 10.38
CA ASN A 378 -7.39 -39.24 11.75
C ASN A 378 -6.94 -40.40 12.65
N ASN A 379 -6.03 -41.29 12.22
CA ASN A 379 -5.60 -42.45 13.02
C ASN A 379 -4.08 -42.63 13.20
N LEU A 380 -3.25 -41.64 12.87
CA LEU A 380 -1.78 -41.79 12.99
C LEU A 380 -1.20 -41.42 14.37
N PHE A 381 -2.01 -40.87 15.30
CA PHE A 381 -1.56 -40.54 16.66
C PHE A 381 -1.63 -41.71 17.67
N SER A 382 -2.00 -42.93 17.24
CA SER A 382 -2.16 -44.10 18.11
C SER A 382 -0.97 -45.08 18.11
N LEU A 383 0.11 -44.82 17.38
CA LEU A 383 1.23 -45.78 17.23
C LEU A 383 2.58 -45.30 17.75
N LEU A 384 2.59 -44.32 18.67
CA LEU A 384 3.78 -43.98 19.47
C LEU A 384 3.40 -43.89 20.95
N THR A 385 3.18 -45.07 21.55
CA THR A 385 3.72 -45.39 22.88
C THR A 385 5.14 -45.89 22.75
#